data_AF-X1LCV7-F1
#
_entry.id   AF-X1LCV7-F1
#
_cell.length_a   1.000
_cell.length_b   1.000
_cell.length_c   1.000
_cell.angle_alpha   90.00
_cell.angle_beta   90.00
_cell.angle_gamma   90.00
#
_symmetry.space_group_name_H-M   'P 1'
#
loop_
_entity.id
_entity.type
_entity.pdbx_description
1 polymer ?
#
loop_
_entity_poly.entity_id
_entity_poly.type
_entity_poly.pdbx_seq_one_letter_code
_entity_poly.pdbx_strand_id
1 'polypeptide(L)'
;MNSLKKLYDWVLHWADTPYGPLALFLLAFAESSFFPVPPDPLLIALCLGAIKKSWRFAFYTAVASVIGGIVGYFIGFGIWEIVDSLFFKYVPGFTESLFQRVMANYGEHGFWYVFLAGFTP
;
A
#
# COMPACT_ATOMS: atom_id res chain seq x y z
N MET A 1 21.74 -14.17 11.69
CA MET A 1 20.54 -13.80 12.49
C MET A 1 19.61 -13.04 11.56
N ASN A 2 18.58 -13.68 11.03
CA ASN A 2 17.74 -13.11 9.98
C ASN A 2 16.85 -12.00 10.53
N SER A 3 17.10 -10.75 10.13
CA SER A 3 16.25 -9.60 10.45
C SER A 3 14.77 -9.85 10.10
N LEU A 4 14.52 -10.64 9.05
CA LEU A 4 13.18 -11.10 8.66
C LEU A 4 12.50 -11.98 9.70
N LYS A 5 13.23 -12.85 10.40
CA LYS A 5 12.65 -13.68 11.48
C LYS A 5 12.28 -12.84 12.68
N LYS A 6 13.15 -11.91 13.10
CA LYS A 6 12.83 -10.97 14.18
C LYS A 6 11.60 -10.14 13.90
N LEU A 7 11.45 -9.71 12.65
CA LEU A 7 10.31 -8.92 12.22
C LEU A 7 9.04 -9.78 12.16
N TYR A 8 9.13 -11.02 11.66
CA TYR A 8 8.05 -12.00 11.71
C TYR A 8 7.60 -12.33 13.14
N ASP A 9 8.54 -12.58 14.05
CA ASP A 9 8.26 -12.87 15.46
C ASP A 9 7.65 -11.64 16.16
N TRP A 10 8.10 -10.43 15.81
CA TRP A 10 7.52 -9.18 16.29
C TRP A 10 6.09 -9.00 15.80
N VAL A 11 5.84 -9.27 14.51
CA VAL A 11 4.49 -9.25 13.93
C VAL A 11 3.60 -10.29 14.63
N LEU A 12 4.05 -11.53 14.81
CA LEU A 12 3.29 -12.57 15.51
C LEU A 12 2.99 -12.19 16.97
N HIS A 13 3.91 -11.52 17.65
CA HIS A 13 3.69 -11.04 19.02
C HIS A 13 2.47 -10.13 19.13
N TRP A 14 2.17 -9.33 18.10
CA TRP A 14 0.96 -8.51 18.09
C TRP A 14 -0.32 -9.33 18.02
N ALA A 15 -0.29 -10.55 17.46
CA ALA A 15 -1.45 -11.45 17.44
C ALA A 15 -1.86 -11.93 18.85
N ASP A 16 -0.90 -12.00 19.77
CA ASP A 16 -1.13 -12.36 21.17
C ASP A 16 -1.54 -11.17 22.04
N THR A 17 -1.45 -9.93 21.51
CA THR A 17 -1.83 -8.71 22.23
C THR A 17 -3.23 -8.23 21.84
N PRO A 18 -3.98 -7.57 22.75
CA PRO A 18 -5.30 -7.01 22.43
C PRO A 18 -5.26 -5.90 21.36
N TYR A 19 -4.06 -5.39 21.05
CA TYR A 19 -3.83 -4.34 20.04
C TYR A 19 -3.54 -4.89 18.64
N GLY A 20 -3.52 -6.21 18.44
CA GLY A 20 -3.28 -6.86 17.13
C GLY A 20 -4.09 -6.28 15.95
N PRO A 21 -5.40 -5.97 16.11
CA PRO A 21 -6.19 -5.38 15.02
C PRO A 21 -5.73 -3.96 14.63
N LEU A 22 -5.23 -3.18 15.60
CA LEU A 22 -4.74 -1.83 15.37
C LEU A 22 -3.34 -1.85 14.74
N ALA A 23 -2.49 -2.79 15.17
CA ALA A 23 -1.20 -3.04 14.54
C ALA A 23 -1.37 -3.46 13.06
N LEU A 24 -2.33 -4.34 12.79
CA LEU A 24 -2.68 -4.78 11.43
C LEU A 24 -3.21 -3.63 10.56
N PHE A 25 -4.03 -2.74 11.12
CA PHE A 25 -4.47 -1.53 10.43
C PHE A 25 -3.28 -0.62 10.04
N LEU A 26 -2.37 -0.37 10.99
CA LEU A 26 -1.19 0.46 10.75
C LEU A 26 -0.20 -0.18 9.76
N LEU A 27 -0.02 -1.51 9.81
CA LEU A 27 0.89 -2.23 8.91
C LEU A 27 0.34 -2.25 7.48
N ALA A 28 -0.96 -2.51 7.30
CA ALA A 28 -1.60 -2.50 5.98
C ALA A 28 -1.67 -1.07 5.39
N PHE A 29 -1.89 -0.07 6.24
CA PHE A 29 -1.80 1.34 5.86
C PHE A 29 -0.38 1.72 5.40
N ALA A 30 0.64 1.29 6.15
CA ALA A 30 2.03 1.54 5.81
C ALA A 30 2.42 0.85 4.50
N GLU A 31 2.16 -0.45 4.34
CA GLU A 31 2.49 -1.19 3.11
C GLU A 31 1.83 -0.57 1.86
N SER A 32 0.57 -0.16 1.98
CA SER A 32 -0.14 0.47 0.86
C SER A 32 0.37 1.87 0.51
N SER A 33 1.12 2.53 1.41
CA SER A 33 1.63 3.89 1.19
C SER A 33 3.13 3.93 0.90
N PHE A 34 3.93 3.11 1.58
CA PHE A 34 5.38 3.03 1.50
C PHE A 34 5.82 1.67 2.03
N PHE A 35 6.37 0.81 1.18
CA PHE A 35 6.85 -0.52 1.57
C PHE A 35 7.79 -0.41 2.80
N PRO A 36 7.35 -0.86 3.99
CA PRO A 36 7.88 -2.14 4.43
C PRO A 36 6.87 -3.04 5.18
N VAL A 37 6.99 -4.34 4.85
CA VAL A 37 6.45 -5.56 5.48
C VAL A 37 4.99 -5.90 5.12
N PRO A 38 4.75 -7.10 4.53
CA PRO A 38 3.40 -7.54 4.21
C PRO A 38 2.58 -7.79 5.50
N PRO A 39 1.35 -7.27 5.60
CA PRO A 39 0.39 -7.50 6.69
C PRO A 39 -0.17 -8.92 6.66
N ASP A 40 0.02 -9.67 5.56
CA ASP A 40 -0.50 -11.02 5.33
C ASP A 40 -0.13 -12.04 6.42
N PRO A 41 1.12 -12.13 6.90
CA PRO A 41 1.48 -13.06 7.97
C PRO A 41 0.75 -12.74 9.28
N LEU A 42 0.52 -11.45 9.58
CA LEU A 42 -0.24 -11.02 10.76
C LEU A 42 -1.73 -11.37 10.63
N LEU A 43 -2.30 -11.11 9.45
CA LEU A 43 -3.68 -11.43 9.15
C LEU A 43 -3.93 -12.94 9.25
N ILE A 44 -3.02 -13.76 8.70
CA ILE A 44 -3.08 -15.22 8.78
C ILE A 44 -3.01 -15.67 10.25
N ALA A 45 -2.06 -15.15 11.04
CA ALA A 45 -1.93 -15.50 12.45
C ALA A 45 -3.19 -15.15 13.27
N LEU A 46 -3.75 -13.95 13.07
CA LEU A 46 -4.98 -13.50 13.75
C LEU A 46 -6.22 -14.31 13.32
N CYS A 47 -6.34 -14.63 12.02
CA CYS A 47 -7.43 -15.45 11.51
C CYS A 47 -7.37 -16.89 12.03
N LEU A 48 -6.17 -17.48 12.14
CA LEU A 48 -5.98 -18.82 12.71
C LEU A 48 -6.22 -18.82 14.23
N GLY A 49 -5.78 -17.78 14.96
CA GLY A 49 -5.98 -17.66 16.41
C GLY A 49 -7.44 -17.40 16.81
N ALA A 50 -8.22 -16.73 15.96
CA ALA A 50 -9.62 -16.43 16.23
C ALA A 50 -10.49 -16.54 14.97
N ILE A 51 -10.67 -17.77 14.47
CA ILE A 51 -11.43 -18.10 13.24
C ILE A 51 -12.83 -17.49 13.23
N LYS A 52 -13.55 -17.46 14.38
CA LYS A 52 -14.90 -16.84 14.46
C LYS A 52 -14.91 -15.33 14.17
N LYS A 53 -13.75 -14.66 14.26
CA LYS A 53 -13.59 -13.21 14.04
C LYS A 53 -12.82 -12.88 12.75
N SER A 54 -12.42 -13.88 11.97
CA SER A 54 -11.61 -13.72 10.74
C SER A 54 -12.19 -12.71 9.76
N TRP A 55 -13.51 -12.75 9.53
CA TRP A 55 -14.22 -11.80 8.67
C TRP A 55 -14.09 -10.34 9.12
N ARG A 56 -14.02 -10.09 10.44
CA ARG A 56 -13.82 -8.74 10.98
C ARG A 56 -12.39 -8.25 10.72
N PHE A 57 -11.39 -9.12 10.87
CA PHE A 57 -10.00 -8.78 10.58
C PHE A 57 -9.79 -8.52 9.09
N ALA A 58 -10.35 -9.36 8.22
CA ALA A 58 -10.31 -9.14 6.77
C ALA A 58 -10.95 -7.81 6.38
N PHE A 59 -12.10 -7.46 6.98
CA PHE A 59 -12.74 -6.17 6.75
C PHE A 59 -11.86 -4.99 7.20
N TYR A 60 -11.25 -5.07 8.38
CA TYR A 60 -10.34 -4.02 8.85
C TYR A 60 -9.10 -3.88 7.97
N THR A 61 -8.50 -4.98 7.51
CA THR A 61 -7.38 -4.93 6.56
C THR A 61 -7.80 -4.27 5.25
N ALA A 62 -8.96 -4.64 4.71
CA ALA A 62 -9.44 -4.07 3.45
C ALA A 62 -9.67 -2.56 3.57
N VAL A 63 -10.31 -2.11 4.65
CA VAL A 63 -10.52 -0.68 4.92
C VAL A 63 -9.19 0.04 5.13
N ALA A 64 -8.26 -0.55 5.90
CA ALA A 64 -6.92 0.00 6.12
C ALA A 64 -6.14 0.17 4.82
N SER A 65 -6.19 -0.84 3.94
CA SER A 65 -5.53 -0.83 2.64
C SER A 65 -6.11 0.26 1.73
N VAL A 66 -7.43 0.40 1.65
CA VAL A 66 -8.06 1.47 0.86
C VAL A 66 -7.66 2.85 1.38
N ILE A 67 -7.68 3.06 2.70
CA ILE A 67 -7.27 4.33 3.32
C ILE A 67 -5.78 4.60 3.07
N GLY A 68 -4.93 3.57 3.18
CA GLY A 68 -3.51 3.66 2.89
C GLY A 68 -3.24 4.06 1.44
N GLY A 69 -3.96 3.47 0.48
CA GLY A 69 -3.85 3.82 -0.94
C GLY A 69 -4.28 5.26 -1.22
N ILE A 70 -5.35 5.73 -0.57
CA ILE A 70 -5.79 7.13 -0.67
C ILE A 70 -4.71 8.08 -0.13
N VAL A 71 -4.16 7.81 1.06
CA VAL A 71 -3.10 8.66 1.62
C VAL A 71 -1.83 8.61 0.79
N GLY A 72 -1.44 7.43 0.30
CA GLY A 72 -0.32 7.24 -0.62
C GLY A 72 -0.48 8.06 -1.90
N TYR A 73 -1.69 8.11 -2.47
CA TYR A 73 -2.01 8.96 -3.62
C TYR A 73 -1.78 10.45 -3.31
N PHE A 74 -2.25 10.94 -2.16
CA PHE A 74 -2.05 12.34 -1.76
C PHE A 74 -0.58 12.68 -1.51
N ILE A 75 0.19 11.77 -0.90
CA ILE A 75 1.63 11.93 -0.72
C ILE A 75 2.32 12.00 -2.09
N GLY A 76 1.98 11.09 -3.01
CA GLY A 76 2.52 11.07 -4.36
C GLY A 76 2.19 12.35 -5.14
N PHE A 77 0.96 12.84 -5.03
CA PHE A 77 0.53 14.09 -5.63
C PHE A 77 1.34 15.29 -5.11
N GLY A 78 1.52 15.40 -3.78
CA GLY A 78 2.31 16.48 -3.18
C GLY A 78 3.80 16.42 -3.51
N ILE A 79 4.39 15.21 -3.60
CA ILE A 79 5.78 15.04 -4.03
C ILE A 79 5.93 15.41 -5.51
N TRP A 80 4.95 15.05 -6.36
CA TRP A 80 4.99 15.36 -7.78
C TRP A 80 5.06 16.86 -8.05
N GLU A 81 4.29 17.69 -7.35
CA GLU A 81 4.37 19.17 -7.48
C GLU A 81 5.76 19.77 -7.14
N ILE A 82 6.58 19.06 -6.37
CA ILE A 82 7.94 19.51 -6.02
C ILE A 82 8.97 19.00 -7.03
N VAL A 83 8.73 17.81 -7.59
CA VAL A 83 9.71 17.03 -8.35
C VAL A 83 9.48 17.12 -9.86
N ASP A 84 8.31 17.57 -10.30
CA ASP A 84 7.92 17.73 -11.71
C ASP A 84 8.93 18.55 -12.52
N SER A 85 9.36 19.70 -11.99
CA SER A 85 10.29 20.62 -12.62
C SER A 85 11.69 20.02 -12.78
N LEU A 86 12.09 19.12 -11.88
CA LEU A 86 13.31 18.34 -12.01
C LEU A 86 13.15 17.24 -13.06
N PHE A 87 12.01 16.56 -13.10
CA PHE A 87 11.75 15.52 -14.09
C PHE A 87 11.74 16.07 -15.52
N PHE A 88 11.02 17.16 -15.77
CA PHE A 88 10.97 17.78 -17.10
C PHE A 88 12.31 18.37 -17.55
N LYS A 89 13.18 18.74 -16.60
CA LYS A 89 14.48 19.36 -16.92
C LYS A 89 15.61 18.35 -17.10
N TYR A 90 15.60 17.25 -16.35
CA TYR A 90 16.72 16.31 -16.31
C TYR A 90 16.43 14.95 -16.98
N VAL A 91 15.17 14.58 -17.21
CA VAL A 91 14.83 13.30 -17.86
C VAL A 91 14.61 13.51 -19.37
N PRO A 92 15.55 13.08 -20.23
CA PRO A 92 15.40 13.23 -21.67
C PRO A 92 14.20 12.41 -22.18
N GLY A 93 13.27 13.08 -22.86
CA GLY A 93 12.05 12.47 -23.40
C GLY A 93 10.81 12.58 -22.49
N PHE A 94 10.97 13.05 -21.25
CA PHE A 94 9.83 13.36 -20.38
C PHE A 94 9.45 14.83 -20.55
N THR A 95 8.50 15.12 -21.44
CA THR A 95 8.02 16.48 -21.72
C THR A 95 6.63 16.68 -21.16
N GLU A 96 6.28 17.91 -20.78
CA GLU A 96 4.96 18.26 -20.25
C GLU A 96 3.82 17.86 -21.20
N SER A 97 4.01 18.03 -22.52
CA SER A 97 3.03 17.59 -23.52
C SER A 97 2.82 16.07 -23.56
N LEU A 98 3.87 15.28 -23.32
CA LEU A 98 3.76 13.82 -23.23
C LEU A 98 3.03 13.42 -21.94
N PHE A 99 3.38 14.05 -20.83
CA PHE A 99 2.73 13.84 -19.54
C PHE A 99 1.22 14.13 -19.62
N GLN A 100 0.83 15.25 -20.21
CA GLN A 100 -0.58 15.60 -20.42
C GLN A 100 -1.31 14.59 -21.30
N ARG A 101 -0.63 14.04 -22.32
CA ARG A 101 -1.20 13.00 -23.19
C ARG A 101 -1.42 11.68 -22.47
N VAL A 102 -0.49 11.30 -21.59
CA VAL A 102 -0.63 10.12 -20.72
C VAL A 102 -1.75 10.36 -19.72
N MET A 103 -1.81 11.53 -19.09
CA MET A 103 -2.88 11.91 -18.16
C MET A 103 -4.27 11.85 -18.81
N ALA A 104 -4.42 12.39 -20.03
CA ALA A 104 -5.66 12.31 -20.77
C ALA A 104 -6.08 10.86 -21.05
N ASN A 105 -5.11 10.00 -21.41
CA ASN A 105 -5.36 8.58 -21.63
C ASN A 105 -5.76 7.87 -20.32
N TYR A 106 -5.09 8.16 -19.21
CA TYR A 106 -5.48 7.68 -17.89
C TYR A 106 -6.86 8.18 -17.45
N GLY A 107 -7.30 9.36 -17.90
CA GLY A 107 -8.66 9.84 -17.68
C GLY A 107 -9.72 8.94 -18.32
N GLU A 108 -9.42 8.37 -19.49
CA GLU A 108 -10.35 7.48 -20.22
C GLU A 108 -10.22 6.00 -19.80
N HIS A 109 -9.01 5.51 -19.57
CA HIS A 109 -8.71 4.08 -19.38
C HIS A 109 -8.06 3.76 -18.03
N GLY A 110 -7.86 4.75 -17.16
CA GLY A 110 -7.08 4.61 -15.93
C GLY A 110 -7.57 3.54 -14.97
N PHE A 111 -8.89 3.29 -14.92
CA PHE A 111 -9.44 2.18 -14.15
C PHE A 111 -8.83 0.83 -14.58
N TRP A 112 -8.80 0.57 -15.89
CA TRP A 112 -8.27 -0.69 -16.43
C TRP A 112 -6.75 -0.77 -16.27
N TYR A 113 -6.04 0.35 -16.37
CA TYR A 113 -4.59 0.38 -16.14
C TYR A 113 -4.24 0.03 -14.70
N VAL A 114 -4.90 0.66 -13.73
CA VAL A 114 -4.66 0.36 -12.30
C VAL A 114 -5.13 -1.05 -11.95
N PHE A 115 -6.27 -1.48 -12.47
CA PHE A 115 -6.80 -2.83 -12.25
C PHE A 115 -5.83 -3.90 -12.78
N LEU A 116 -5.37 -3.77 -14.03
CA LEU A 116 -4.44 -4.73 -14.64
C LEU A 116 -3.05 -4.66 -14.01
N ALA A 117 -2.56 -3.47 -13.64
CA ALA A 117 -1.30 -3.30 -12.94
C ALA A 117 -1.29 -4.04 -11.59
N GLY A 118 -2.43 -4.14 -10.91
CA GLY A 118 -2.55 -4.92 -9.67
C GLY A 118 -2.35 -6.43 -9.86
N PHE A 119 -2.45 -6.96 -11.08
CA PHE A 119 -2.18 -8.37 -11.39
C PHE A 119 -0.75 -8.64 -11.86
N THR A 120 0.02 -7.59 -12.16
CA THR A 120 1.43 -7.71 -12.54
C THR A 120 2.31 -7.49 -11.30
N PRO A 121 2.99 -8.54 -10.79
CA PRO A 121 3.87 -8.42 -9.62
C PRO A 121 5.14 -7.63 -9.91
#